data_AF-G9ZN43-F1
#
_entry.id   AF-G9ZN43-F1
#
_cell.length_a   1.000
_cell.length_b   1.000
_cell.length_c   1.000
_cell.angle_alpha   90.00
_cell.angle_beta   90.00
_cell.angle_gamma   90.00
#
_symmetry.space_group_name_H-M   'P 1'
#
loop_
_entity.id
_entity.type
_entity.pdbx_description
1 polymer ?
#
loop_
_entity_poly.entity_id
_entity_poly.type
_entity_poly.pdbx_seq_one_letter_code
_entity_poly.pdbx_strand_id
1 'polypeptide(L)'
;MRYHGTAANYVVYYSVGSQPQNLNAGAVANETAYASFQKKTYASSRQAAGAVNYSSAASKGLPKVKLSSKITGYENAGGGQRYIAWNEGLWAVSVHGSVVNNTDPKQTAKHTVSLLDQNMLPVPESRGTISFNVHTSTDHTRDQAITWQAGRTVYTLKGQTIDTSVKMATSVK
;
A
#
# COMPACT_ATOMS: atom_id res chain seq x y z
N MET A 1 -7.32 2.06 -19.66
CA MET A 1 -7.91 1.75 -18.33
C MET A 1 -8.94 0.64 -18.49
N ARG A 2 -9.06 -0.25 -17.50
CA ARG A 2 -10.15 -1.25 -17.47
C ARG A 2 -10.75 -1.37 -16.08
N TYR A 3 -12.03 -1.70 -15.98
CA TYR A 3 -12.71 -1.96 -14.71
C TYR A 3 -13.69 -3.12 -14.84
N HIS A 4 -14.01 -3.75 -13.72
CA HIS A 4 -15.10 -4.72 -13.62
C HIS A 4 -15.76 -4.67 -12.24
N GLY A 5 -16.99 -5.17 -12.16
CA GLY A 5 -17.77 -5.25 -10.93
C GLY A 5 -19.02 -4.37 -10.94
N THR A 6 -19.49 -4.01 -9.74
CA THR A 6 -20.69 -3.22 -9.48
C THR A 6 -20.33 -1.95 -8.70
N ALA A 7 -21.27 -1.01 -8.56
CA ALA A 7 -21.05 0.21 -7.78
C ALA A 7 -20.65 -0.06 -6.30
N ALA A 8 -21.07 -1.19 -5.74
CA ALA A 8 -20.72 -1.62 -4.39
C ALA A 8 -19.35 -2.34 -4.32
N ASN A 9 -18.97 -3.05 -5.39
CA ASN A 9 -17.77 -3.88 -5.41
C ASN A 9 -17.12 -3.82 -6.80
N TYR A 10 -16.01 -3.12 -6.95
CA TYR A 10 -15.32 -3.00 -8.23
C TYR A 10 -13.81 -2.98 -8.09
N VAL A 11 -13.14 -3.27 -9.20
CA VAL A 11 -11.70 -3.05 -9.36
C VAL A 11 -11.47 -2.27 -10.65
N VAL A 12 -10.70 -1.20 -10.54
CA VAL A 12 -10.16 -0.42 -11.67
C VAL A 12 -8.68 -0.74 -11.81
N TYR A 13 -8.23 -0.94 -13.04
CA TYR A 13 -6.85 -1.17 -13.42
C TYR A 13 -6.39 -0.07 -14.36
N TYR A 14 -5.25 0.52 -14.02
CA TYR A 14 -4.60 1.59 -14.76
C TYR A 14 -3.40 1.00 -15.49
N SER A 15 -3.47 0.95 -16.82
CA SER A 15 -2.34 0.61 -17.69
C SER A 15 -1.66 1.87 -18.18
N VAL A 16 -0.37 1.78 -18.45
CA VAL A 16 0.41 2.82 -19.14
C VAL A 16 0.84 2.27 -20.51
N GLY A 17 0.77 3.10 -21.54
CA GLY A 17 1.11 2.72 -22.91
C GLY A 17 1.29 3.95 -23.80
N SER A 18 1.95 3.77 -24.94
CA SER A 18 2.25 4.86 -25.89
C SER A 18 1.07 5.21 -26.79
N GLN A 19 0.01 4.42 -26.80
CA GLN A 19 -1.18 4.63 -27.62
C GLN A 19 -2.43 4.72 -26.73
N PRO A 20 -3.30 5.72 -26.94
CA PRO A 20 -4.56 5.80 -26.21
C PRO A 20 -5.44 4.61 -26.57
N GLN A 21 -6.13 4.07 -25.57
CA GLN A 21 -7.05 2.94 -25.72
C GLN A 21 -8.41 3.32 -25.13
N ASN A 22 -9.49 2.85 -25.77
CA ASN A 22 -10.84 2.98 -25.23
C ASN A 22 -10.96 2.29 -23.87
N LEU A 23 -11.90 2.75 -23.04
CA LEU A 23 -12.22 2.10 -21.77
C LEU A 23 -12.62 0.64 -22.02
N ASN A 24 -12.02 -0.29 -21.26
CA ASN A 24 -12.25 -1.73 -21.39
C ASN A 24 -11.95 -2.33 -22.78
N ALA A 25 -11.13 -1.66 -23.60
CA ALA A 25 -10.70 -2.21 -24.89
C ALA A 25 -10.03 -3.58 -24.73
N GLY A 26 -10.23 -4.48 -25.70
CA GLY A 26 -9.59 -5.82 -25.68
C GLY A 26 -8.07 -5.76 -25.60
N ALA A 27 -7.45 -4.73 -26.19
CA ALA A 27 -6.00 -4.51 -26.15
C ALA A 27 -5.44 -4.41 -24.72
N VAL A 28 -6.21 -3.86 -23.76
CA VAL A 28 -5.77 -3.69 -22.36
C VAL A 28 -6.18 -4.85 -21.45
N ALA A 29 -6.88 -5.86 -21.97
CA ALA A 29 -7.43 -6.96 -21.17
C ALA A 29 -6.34 -7.83 -20.52
N ASN A 30 -5.24 -8.07 -21.25
CA ASN A 30 -4.13 -8.94 -20.83
C ASN A 30 -2.87 -8.17 -20.41
N GLU A 31 -2.93 -6.84 -20.33
CA GLU A 31 -1.78 -6.03 -19.90
C GLU A 31 -1.55 -6.12 -18.39
N THR A 32 -0.26 -6.09 -18.02
CA THR A 32 0.16 -5.84 -16.65
C THR A 32 -0.15 -4.39 -16.30
N ALA A 33 -1.18 -4.20 -15.49
CA ALA A 33 -1.59 -2.87 -15.05
C ALA A 33 -0.54 -2.26 -14.10
N TYR A 34 -0.20 -0.99 -14.35
CA TYR A 34 0.69 -0.16 -13.54
C TYR A 34 0.15 0.07 -12.12
N ALA A 35 -1.17 0.21 -12.00
CA ALA A 35 -1.84 0.35 -10.72
C ALA A 35 -3.25 -0.28 -10.71
N SER A 36 -3.80 -0.51 -9.53
CA SER A 36 -5.21 -0.83 -9.34
C SER A 36 -5.80 -0.16 -8.13
N PHE A 37 -7.09 0.13 -8.23
CA PHE A 37 -7.93 0.58 -7.13
C PHE A 37 -9.12 -0.35 -7.00
N GLN A 38 -9.35 -0.87 -5.80
CA GLN A 38 -10.46 -1.75 -5.48
C GLN A 38 -11.32 -1.10 -4.39
N LYS A 39 -12.63 -1.19 -4.58
CA LYS A 39 -13.64 -0.93 -3.56
C LYS A 39 -14.38 -2.23 -3.27
N LYS A 40 -14.52 -2.57 -1.98
CA LYS A 40 -15.33 -3.70 -1.53
C LYS A 40 -16.21 -3.31 -0.36
N THR A 41 -17.50 -3.60 -0.46
CA THR A 41 -18.49 -3.31 0.59
C THR A 41 -18.82 -4.57 1.38
N TYR A 42 -18.86 -4.46 2.71
CA TYR A 42 -19.10 -5.54 3.67
C TYR A 42 -20.47 -5.40 4.35
N ALA A 43 -20.88 -6.42 5.10
CA ALA A 43 -22.17 -6.41 5.81
C ALA A 43 -22.18 -5.46 7.02
N SER A 44 -21.00 -5.09 7.55
CA SER A 44 -20.87 -4.15 8.67
C SER A 44 -19.50 -3.49 8.71
N SER A 45 -19.37 -2.37 9.46
CA SER A 45 -18.07 -1.71 9.65
C SER A 45 -17.07 -2.60 10.38
N ARG A 46 -17.54 -3.45 11.31
CA ARG A 46 -16.69 -4.45 11.98
C ARG A 46 -16.09 -5.46 10.98
N GLN A 47 -16.89 -5.94 10.03
CA GLN A 47 -16.38 -6.86 9.00
C GLN A 47 -15.41 -6.16 8.04
N ALA A 48 -15.70 -4.91 7.65
CA ALA A 48 -14.79 -4.12 6.84
C ALA A 48 -13.45 -3.90 7.56
N ALA A 49 -13.48 -3.50 8.84
CA ALA A 49 -12.29 -3.31 9.65
C ALA A 49 -11.48 -4.61 9.83
N GLY A 50 -12.17 -5.74 10.03
CA GLY A 50 -11.51 -7.06 10.10
C GLY A 50 -10.92 -7.55 8.78
N ALA A 51 -11.35 -7.00 7.65
CA ALA A 51 -10.76 -7.28 6.34
C ALA A 51 -9.53 -6.41 6.02
N VAL A 52 -9.29 -5.35 6.78
CA VAL A 52 -8.00 -4.64 6.75
C VAL A 52 -7.01 -5.50 7.52
N ASN A 53 -5.97 -5.98 6.84
CA ASN A 53 -4.89 -6.78 7.45
C ASN A 53 -3.99 -5.91 8.34
N TYR A 54 -4.58 -5.34 9.39
CA TYR A 54 -3.93 -4.43 10.32
C TYR A 54 -3.12 -5.24 11.34
N SER A 55 -1.83 -4.95 11.41
CA SER A 55 -0.94 -5.47 12.45
C SER A 55 -0.17 -4.31 13.05
N SER A 56 -0.45 -3.98 14.31
CA SER A 56 0.23 -2.86 14.97
C SER A 56 1.72 -3.15 15.10
N ALA A 57 2.55 -2.16 14.78
CA ALA A 57 3.96 -2.23 15.09
C ALA A 57 4.14 -2.17 16.61
N ALA A 58 4.73 -3.22 17.17
CA ALA A 58 4.96 -3.31 18.61
C ALA A 58 6.46 -3.40 18.88
N SER A 59 6.91 -2.67 19.89
CA SER A 59 8.33 -2.56 20.25
C SER A 59 8.98 -3.88 20.65
N LYS A 60 8.23 -4.93 21.02
CA LYS A 60 8.58 -6.28 21.54
C LYS A 60 10.08 -6.66 21.64
N GLY A 61 10.92 -5.83 22.25
CA GLY A 61 12.39 -5.98 22.23
C GLY A 61 13.08 -5.83 20.87
N LEU A 62 12.35 -5.44 19.81
CA LEU A 62 12.89 -5.28 18.46
C LEU A 62 13.83 -4.06 18.36
N PRO A 63 14.93 -4.16 17.59
CA PRO A 63 15.80 -3.03 17.28
C PRO A 63 15.01 -1.80 16.79
N LYS A 64 15.34 -0.63 17.34
CA LYS A 64 14.72 0.64 16.95
C LYS A 64 15.43 1.24 15.74
N VAL A 65 14.66 1.80 14.82
CA VAL A 65 15.17 2.55 13.66
C VAL A 65 14.58 3.95 13.68
N LYS A 66 15.43 4.96 13.71
CA LYS A 66 14.99 6.36 13.59
C LYS A 66 14.62 6.66 12.13
N LEU A 67 13.33 6.91 11.88
CA LEU A 67 12.81 7.19 10.53
C LEU A 67 12.71 8.69 10.26
N SER A 68 12.36 9.48 11.28
CA SER A 68 12.42 10.94 11.25
C SER A 68 12.79 11.51 12.62
N SER A 69 12.63 12.81 12.83
CA SER A 69 12.76 13.43 14.16
C SER A 69 11.64 13.00 15.11
N LYS A 70 10.48 12.59 14.59
CA LYS A 70 9.26 12.25 15.36
C LYS A 70 8.91 10.76 15.31
N ILE A 71 9.36 10.04 14.29
CA ILE A 71 8.95 8.66 14.04
C ILE A 71 10.10 7.70 14.27
N THR A 72 9.84 6.71 15.12
CA THR A 72 10.71 5.54 15.35
C THR A 72 9.97 4.29 14.91
N GLY A 73 10.60 3.51 14.03
CA GLY A 73 10.13 2.18 13.65
C GLY A 73 10.89 1.08 14.37
N TYR A 74 10.44 -0.16 14.15
CA TYR A 74 11.01 -1.37 14.73
C TYR A 74 11.41 -2.33 13.63
N GLU A 75 12.67 -2.75 13.64
CA GLU A 75 13.23 -3.69 12.66
C GLU A 75 13.07 -5.12 13.17
N ASN A 76 12.47 -5.98 12.36
CA ASN A 76 12.42 -7.42 12.57
C ASN A 76 13.15 -8.10 11.41
N ALA A 77 14.26 -8.78 11.71
CA ALA A 77 15.07 -9.48 10.75
C ALA A 77 15.19 -10.96 11.14
N GLY A 78 14.93 -11.86 10.19
CA GLY A 78 14.99 -13.30 10.40
C GLY A 78 14.71 -14.08 9.12
N GLY A 79 15.33 -15.25 8.96
CA GLY A 79 15.10 -16.12 7.80
C GLY A 79 15.40 -15.47 6.45
N GLY A 80 16.35 -14.54 6.39
CA GLY A 80 16.68 -13.78 5.17
C GLY A 80 15.71 -12.65 4.82
N GLN A 81 14.67 -12.41 5.61
CA GLN A 81 13.74 -11.29 5.44
C GLN A 81 14.06 -10.17 6.43
N ARG A 82 13.74 -8.92 6.05
CA ARG A 82 13.87 -7.74 6.90
C ARG A 82 12.63 -6.87 6.77
N TYR A 83 12.01 -6.57 7.90
CA TYR A 83 10.84 -5.69 7.96
C TYR A 83 11.15 -4.52 8.88
N ILE A 84 10.75 -3.32 8.48
CA ILE A 84 10.62 -2.17 9.38
C ILE A 84 9.16 -1.81 9.45
N ALA A 85 8.60 -1.80 10.66
CA ALA A 85 7.21 -1.46 10.90
C ALA A 85 7.07 -0.34 11.94
N TRP A 86 6.07 0.52 11.75
CA TRP A 86 5.70 1.57 12.69
C TRP A 86 4.20 1.87 12.59
N ASN A 87 3.70 2.71 13.49
CA ASN A 87 2.33 3.20 13.47
C ASN A 87 2.32 4.72 13.27
N GLU A 88 1.37 5.19 12.45
CA GLU A 88 1.06 6.62 12.27
C GLU A 88 -0.45 6.80 12.40
N GLY A 89 -0.91 7.30 13.55
CA GLY A 89 -2.34 7.40 13.85
C GLY A 89 -3.03 6.03 13.76
N LEU A 90 -4.01 5.91 12.86
CA LEU A 90 -4.77 4.66 12.60
C LEU A 90 -4.10 3.75 11.56
N TRP A 91 -2.93 4.12 11.06
CA TRP A 91 -2.17 3.35 10.09
C TRP A 91 -1.15 2.43 10.76
N ALA A 92 -1.15 1.17 10.34
CA ALA A 92 -0.01 0.26 10.49
C ALA A 92 0.80 0.29 9.21
N VAL A 93 2.09 0.64 9.31
CA VAL A 93 2.97 0.77 8.14
C VAL A 93 4.08 -0.26 8.26
N SER A 94 4.39 -0.92 7.14
CA SER A 94 5.49 -1.87 7.04
C SER A 94 6.23 -1.73 5.71
N VAL A 95 7.56 -1.73 5.77
CA VAL A 95 8.44 -1.82 4.60
C VAL A 95 9.24 -3.11 4.68
N HIS A 96 9.21 -3.88 3.60
CA HIS A 96 9.83 -5.19 3.50
C HIS A 96 11.02 -5.17 2.53
N GLY A 97 12.15 -5.71 2.96
CA GLY A 97 13.31 -6.04 2.13
C GLY A 97 13.76 -7.49 2.38
N SER A 98 14.68 -7.97 1.54
CA SER A 98 15.18 -9.35 1.60
C SER A 98 16.69 -9.38 1.36
N VAL A 99 17.39 -10.12 2.21
CA VAL A 99 18.83 -10.36 2.06
C VAL A 99 19.11 -11.13 0.76
N VAL A 100 18.22 -12.05 0.36
CA VAL A 100 18.34 -12.83 -0.88
C VAL A 100 18.35 -11.91 -2.11
N ASN A 101 17.55 -10.86 -2.09
CA ASN A 101 17.48 -9.87 -3.16
C ASN A 101 18.44 -8.69 -2.93
N ASN A 102 19.32 -8.78 -1.91
CA ASN A 102 20.24 -7.73 -1.49
C ASN A 102 19.54 -6.37 -1.25
N THR A 103 18.35 -6.38 -0.64
CA THR A 103 17.59 -5.17 -0.33
C THR A 103 17.50 -4.89 1.17
N ASP A 104 17.64 -3.60 1.54
CA ASP A 104 17.51 -3.11 2.91
C ASP A 104 16.34 -2.10 3.01
N PRO A 105 15.38 -2.28 3.94
CA PRO A 105 14.19 -1.45 4.02
C PRO A 105 14.41 -0.05 4.63
N LYS A 106 15.58 0.27 5.18
CA LYS A 106 15.79 1.50 5.98
C LYS A 106 15.56 2.78 5.19
N GLN A 107 16.13 2.89 3.99
CA GLN A 107 15.97 4.11 3.19
C GLN A 107 14.55 4.23 2.64
N THR A 108 13.95 3.13 2.21
CA THR A 108 12.56 3.09 1.76
C THR A 108 11.57 3.44 2.88
N ALA A 109 11.83 3.01 4.13
CA ALA A 109 11.03 3.41 5.29
C ALA A 109 11.12 4.91 5.58
N LYS A 110 12.32 5.50 5.49
CA LYS A 110 12.49 6.96 5.62
C LYS A 110 11.78 7.73 4.49
N HIS A 111 11.89 7.25 3.26
CA HIS A 111 11.19 7.83 2.11
C HIS A 111 9.68 7.77 2.30
N THR A 112 9.17 6.62 2.77
CA THR A 112 7.74 6.44 3.10
C THR A 112 7.27 7.48 4.11
N VAL A 113 7.98 7.67 5.23
CA VAL A 113 7.63 8.70 6.22
C VAL A 113 7.60 10.10 5.59
N SER A 114 8.62 10.45 4.81
CA SER A 114 8.67 11.75 4.11
C SER A 114 7.49 11.94 3.15
N LEU A 115 7.09 10.90 2.43
CA LEU A 115 5.94 10.96 1.55
C LEU A 115 4.63 11.16 2.31
N LEU A 116 4.43 10.42 3.41
CA LEU A 116 3.21 10.53 4.23
C LEU A 116 3.12 11.89 4.95
N ASP A 117 4.26 12.47 5.36
CA ASP A 117 4.31 13.83 5.91
C ASP A 117 3.89 14.89 4.88
N GLN A 118 4.14 14.66 3.59
CA GLN A 118 3.81 15.58 2.50
C GLN A 118 2.42 15.33 1.88
N ASN A 119 1.82 14.17 2.13
CA ASN A 119 0.61 13.71 1.44
C ASN A 119 -0.42 13.22 2.46
N MET A 120 -1.53 13.95 2.57
CA MET A 120 -2.62 13.57 3.47
C MET A 120 -3.42 12.41 2.88
N LEU A 121 -3.20 11.20 3.39
CA LEU A 121 -4.01 10.03 3.05
C LEU A 121 -5.45 10.18 3.59
N PRO A 122 -6.43 9.49 2.98
CA PRO A 122 -7.77 9.37 3.56
C PRO A 122 -7.70 8.83 4.98
N VAL A 123 -8.43 9.44 5.91
CA VAL A 123 -8.42 8.99 7.31
C VAL A 123 -9.23 7.69 7.41
N PRO A 124 -8.62 6.56 7.82
CA PRO A 124 -9.38 5.34 8.08
C PRO A 124 -10.37 5.59 9.22
N GLU A 125 -11.56 5.00 9.16
CA GLU A 125 -12.51 5.12 10.28
C GLU A 125 -12.00 4.37 11.53
N SER A 126 -11.32 3.24 11.34
CA SER A 126 -10.75 2.47 12.45
C SER A 126 -9.36 1.89 12.18
N ARG A 127 -9.13 1.36 10.97
CA ARG A 127 -7.90 0.62 10.63
C ARG A 127 -7.47 0.92 9.20
N GLY A 128 -6.20 1.26 9.04
CA GLY A 128 -5.52 1.31 7.75
C GLY A 128 -4.19 0.54 7.78
N THR A 129 -3.80 -0.05 6.66
CA THR A 129 -2.50 -0.68 6.48
C THR A 129 -1.80 -0.17 5.24
N ILE A 130 -0.49 0.05 5.36
CA ILE A 130 0.42 0.41 4.28
C ILE A 130 1.51 -0.65 4.26
N SER A 131 1.64 -1.36 3.15
CA SER A 131 2.62 -2.41 2.97
C SER A 131 3.41 -2.13 1.69
N PHE A 132 4.70 -1.84 1.87
CA PHE A 132 5.61 -1.54 0.77
C PHE A 132 6.76 -2.52 0.74
N ASN A 133 7.30 -2.74 -0.46
CA ASN A 133 8.44 -3.62 -0.70
C ASN A 133 9.59 -2.80 -1.28
N VAL A 134 10.82 -3.17 -0.93
CA VAL A 134 11.99 -2.61 -1.60
C VAL A 134 12.11 -3.26 -2.96
N HIS A 135 11.85 -2.47 -3.99
CA HIS A 135 11.99 -2.87 -5.39
C HIS A 135 13.42 -2.65 -5.89
N THR A 136 13.87 -3.53 -6.78
CA THR A 136 15.01 -3.26 -7.66
C THR A 136 14.51 -2.63 -8.97
N SER A 137 15.40 -2.10 -9.80
CA SER A 137 15.02 -1.47 -11.08
C SER A 137 14.30 -2.39 -12.07
N THR A 138 14.37 -3.70 -11.86
CA THR A 138 13.74 -4.74 -12.68
C THR A 138 12.43 -5.27 -12.08
N ASP A 139 12.05 -4.79 -10.89
CA ASP A 139 10.80 -5.18 -10.25
C ASP A 139 9.64 -4.36 -10.83
N HIS A 140 8.69 -5.07 -11.44
CA HIS A 140 7.49 -4.49 -12.02
C HIS A 140 6.22 -5.03 -11.34
N THR A 141 6.38 -5.64 -10.17
CA THR A 141 5.26 -6.14 -9.38
C THR A 141 4.46 -4.99 -8.78
N ARG A 142 3.17 -5.25 -8.57
CA ARG A 142 2.23 -4.27 -8.04
C ARG A 142 1.88 -4.62 -6.60
N ASP A 143 2.90 -4.63 -5.76
CA ASP A 143 2.85 -5.04 -4.35
C ASP A 143 3.02 -3.86 -3.37
N GLN A 144 3.11 -2.62 -3.90
CA GLN A 144 3.06 -1.41 -3.10
C GLN A 144 1.59 -1.13 -2.75
N ALA A 145 1.16 -1.44 -1.53
CA ALA A 145 -0.24 -1.52 -1.18
C ALA A 145 -0.64 -0.54 -0.06
N ILE A 146 -1.77 0.15 -0.26
CA ILE A 146 -2.42 0.98 0.75
C ILE A 146 -3.87 0.51 0.87
N THR A 147 -4.30 0.13 2.07
CA THR A 147 -5.65 -0.39 2.32
C THR A 147 -6.27 0.28 3.53
N TRP A 148 -7.49 0.79 3.42
CA TRP A 148 -8.19 1.42 4.54
C TRP A 148 -9.68 1.13 4.52
N GLN A 149 -10.27 1.20 5.70
CA GLN A 149 -11.71 1.08 5.89
C GLN A 149 -12.35 2.46 6.10
N ALA A 150 -13.50 2.67 5.44
CA ALA A 150 -14.42 3.78 5.68
C ALA A 150 -15.85 3.22 5.75
N GLY A 151 -16.47 3.26 6.93
CA GLY A 151 -17.74 2.60 7.21
C GLY A 151 -17.69 1.12 6.86
N ARG A 152 -18.63 0.71 6.01
CA ARG A 152 -18.72 -0.69 5.56
C ARG A 152 -17.81 -1.00 4.36
N THR A 153 -17.00 -0.05 3.91
CA THR A 153 -16.22 -0.16 2.68
C THR A 153 -14.75 -0.32 3.00
N VAL A 154 -14.08 -1.22 2.29
CA VAL A 154 -12.62 -1.29 2.24
C VAL A 154 -12.16 -0.84 0.86
N TYR A 155 -11.20 0.07 0.87
CA TYR A 155 -10.49 0.52 -0.31
C TYR A 155 -9.10 -0.08 -0.30
N THR A 156 -8.69 -0.65 -1.43
CA THR A 156 -7.36 -1.22 -1.61
C THR A 156 -6.74 -0.63 -2.85
N LEU A 157 -5.59 -0.01 -2.69
CA LEU A 157 -4.78 0.52 -3.77
C LEU A 157 -3.51 -0.31 -3.86
N LYS A 158 -3.14 -0.70 -5.08
CA LYS A 158 -1.83 -1.29 -5.36
C LYS A 158 -1.19 -0.57 -6.53
N GLY A 159 0.08 -0.18 -6.41
CA GLY A 159 0.87 0.43 -7.48
C GLY A 159 2.20 -0.29 -7.70
N GLN A 160 2.83 -0.02 -8.84
CA GLN A 160 4.21 -0.45 -9.09
C GLN A 160 5.24 0.36 -8.29
N THR A 161 4.92 1.59 -7.90
CA THR A 161 5.82 2.42 -7.08
C THR A 161 5.09 2.95 -5.85
N ILE A 162 5.86 3.24 -4.80
CA ILE A 162 5.37 3.84 -3.56
C ILE A 162 4.74 5.20 -3.85
N ASP A 163 5.44 6.07 -4.58
CA ASP A 163 4.97 7.40 -4.97
C ASP A 163 3.63 7.37 -5.71
N THR A 164 3.49 6.47 -6.70
CA THR A 164 2.21 6.28 -7.41
C THR A 164 1.12 5.83 -6.44
N SER A 165 1.43 4.88 -5.56
CA SER A 165 0.45 4.34 -4.62
C SER A 165 -0.06 5.40 -3.66
N VAL A 166 0.84 6.22 -3.10
CA VAL A 166 0.49 7.33 -2.21
C VAL A 166 -0.32 8.40 -2.95
N LYS A 167 0.14 8.87 -4.11
CA LYS A 167 -0.56 9.91 -4.90
C LYS A 167 -1.95 9.47 -5.36
N MET A 168 -2.12 8.21 -5.74
CA MET A 168 -3.44 7.73 -6.08
C MET A 168 -4.34 7.65 -4.83
N ALA A 169 -3.80 7.23 -3.68
CA ALA A 169 -4.59 7.14 -2.45
C ALA A 169 -5.08 8.52 -1.98
N THR A 170 -4.27 9.57 -2.12
CA THR A 170 -4.68 10.96 -1.79
C THR A 170 -5.74 11.52 -2.74
N SER A 171 -5.88 10.95 -3.95
CA SER A 171 -6.91 11.38 -4.91
C SER A 171 -8.29 10.80 -4.61
N VAL A 172 -8.40 9.83 -3.70
CA VAL A 172 -9.67 9.19 -3.35
C VAL A 172 -10.43 10.07 -2.37
N LYS A 173 -11.65 10.46 -2.76
CA LYS A 173 -12.58 11.25 -1.95
C LYS A 173 -13.75 10.40 -1.47
#